data_AF-A0A1H1QM03-F1
#
_entry.id   AF-A0A1H1QM03-F1
#
_cell.length_a   1.000
_cell.length_b   1.000
_cell.length_c   1.000
_cell.angle_alpha   90.00
_cell.angle_beta   90.00
_cell.angle_gamma   90.00
#
_symmetry.space_group_name_H-M   'P 1'
#
loop_
_entity.id
_entity.type
_entity.pdbx_description
1 polymer ?
#
loop_
_entity_poly.entity_id
_entity_poly.type
_entity_poly.pdbx_seq_one_letter_code
_entity_poly.pdbx_strand_id
1 'polypeptide(L)'
;MKLAIRGVPKTVRSPLWIYEVALAAIPSRPKQPAPIVEVTVRCEVGRDEPLARTVTITLEAPGVITPMTSTTRARIRPGHHAEATFRWAVPIRAVPPPYVLTLAAGATYRSAGSPGRTTTSVTTRVDPPPAPSGEVYVSDLPFDYVTNGYGTVQRDHAANGYGPDDGLPMILGGIAYDKGIGVNSVADVGVFLDGRYREFRATIGVDDGAGPNASVTFRVIGDGSQLYASGAFRRSMPPESIVVDIRGVRQLDLIVDDAGNGHGDDHGDWADARLR
;
A
#
# COMPACT_ATOMS: atom_id res chain seq x y z
N MET A 1 8.73 -0.65 -18.51
CA MET A 1 10.14 -1.13 -18.61
C MET A 1 10.15 -2.59 -18.18
N LYS A 2 10.38 -3.56 -19.07
CA LYS A 2 10.48 -4.98 -18.70
C LYS A 2 11.87 -5.23 -18.12
N LEU A 3 11.99 -5.27 -16.81
CA LEU A 3 13.24 -5.68 -16.16
C LEU A 3 13.18 -7.21 -16.01
N ALA A 4 13.80 -7.94 -16.93
CA ALA A 4 13.97 -9.39 -16.82
C ALA A 4 15.24 -9.67 -16.01
N ILE A 5 15.10 -9.95 -14.71
CA ILE A 5 16.24 -10.31 -13.87
C ILE A 5 16.37 -11.83 -13.87
N ARG A 6 17.45 -12.34 -14.46
CA ARG A 6 17.82 -13.76 -14.42
C ARG A 6 18.53 -14.05 -13.10
N GLY A 7 17.84 -14.66 -12.14
CA GLY A 7 18.47 -15.18 -10.92
C GLY A 7 18.71 -16.69 -11.03
N VAL A 8 19.96 -17.16 -10.92
CA VAL A 8 20.26 -18.53 -10.49
C VAL A 8 21.58 -18.56 -9.69
N PRO A 9 21.55 -18.89 -8.39
CA PRO A 9 22.74 -19.40 -7.70
C PRO A 9 22.95 -20.87 -8.09
N LYS A 10 24.07 -21.19 -8.74
CA LYS A 10 24.43 -22.52 -9.27
C LYS A 10 24.89 -23.54 -8.21
N THR A 11 24.22 -23.68 -7.06
CA THR A 11 24.75 -24.55 -5.98
C THR A 11 23.84 -25.67 -5.47
N VAL A 12 22.60 -25.81 -5.96
CA VAL A 12 21.73 -26.95 -5.63
C VAL A 12 21.19 -27.58 -6.91
N ARG A 13 21.39 -28.89 -7.11
CA ARG A 13 20.83 -29.63 -8.24
C ARG A 13 19.32 -29.81 -8.01
N SER A 14 18.49 -29.00 -8.67
CA SER A 14 17.02 -29.03 -8.56
C SER A 14 16.41 -29.32 -9.94
N PRO A 15 15.50 -30.28 -10.13
CA PRO A 15 14.91 -30.54 -11.44
C PRO A 15 14.08 -29.38 -12.01
N LEU A 16 13.54 -28.53 -11.12
CA LEU A 16 12.78 -27.32 -11.46
C LEU A 16 13.56 -26.07 -11.04
N TRP A 17 13.59 -25.07 -11.92
CA TRP A 17 14.26 -23.79 -11.68
C TRP A 17 13.32 -22.63 -11.98
N ILE A 18 13.45 -21.55 -11.23
CA ILE A 18 12.88 -20.26 -11.60
C ILE A 18 13.95 -19.54 -12.40
N TYR A 19 13.63 -19.15 -13.63
CA TYR A 19 14.60 -18.54 -14.53
C TYR A 19 14.30 -17.08 -14.85
N GLU A 20 13.08 -16.61 -14.56
CA GLU A 20 12.66 -15.24 -14.77
C GLU A 20 11.67 -14.80 -13.69
N VAL A 21 11.93 -13.63 -13.12
CA VAL A 21 10.97 -12.82 -12.38
C VAL A 21 10.89 -11.49 -13.11
N ALA A 22 9.77 -11.24 -13.79
CA ALA A 22 9.56 -10.03 -14.58
C ALA A 22 8.60 -9.08 -13.87
N LEU A 23 8.95 -7.80 -13.82
CA LEU A 23 8.14 -6.76 -13.21
C LEU A 23 7.58 -5.81 -14.28
N ALA A 24 6.32 -5.44 -14.15
CA ALA A 24 5.67 -4.42 -14.94
C ALA A 24 4.88 -3.47 -14.04
N ALA A 25 5.25 -2.18 -14.04
CA ALA A 25 4.47 -1.16 -13.36
C ALA A 25 3.10 -1.03 -14.05
N ILE A 26 2.03 -1.04 -13.27
CA ILE A 26 0.69 -0.72 -13.77
C ILE A 26 0.61 0.80 -13.88
N PRO A 27 0.17 1.36 -15.02
CA PRO A 27 -0.05 2.80 -15.15
C PRO A 27 -0.95 3.30 -14.02
N SER A 28 -0.49 4.31 -13.29
CA SER A 28 -1.27 4.95 -12.22
C SER A 28 -2.48 5.67 -12.81
N ARG A 29 -3.65 5.44 -12.22
CA ARG A 29 -4.87 6.23 -12.42
C ARG A 29 -5.01 7.25 -11.28
N PRO A 30 -5.73 8.37 -11.49
CA PRO A 30 -6.12 9.26 -10.40
C PRO A 30 -6.77 8.47 -9.26
N LYS A 31 -6.43 8.80 -8.01
CA LYS A 31 -6.91 8.11 -6.79
C LYS A 31 -6.58 6.61 -6.70
N GLN A 32 -5.73 6.06 -7.57
CA GLN A 32 -5.29 4.66 -7.45
C GLN A 32 -4.42 4.50 -6.19
N PRO A 33 -4.61 3.43 -5.39
CA PRO A 33 -3.74 3.15 -4.26
C PRO A 33 -2.31 2.84 -4.71
N ALA A 34 -1.40 2.74 -3.74
CA ALA A 34 0.01 2.36 -3.76
C ALA A 34 0.53 1.76 -5.06
N PRO A 35 1.76 2.08 -5.51
CA PRO A 35 2.26 1.61 -6.80
C PRO A 35 2.03 0.11 -6.93
N ILE A 36 1.12 -0.24 -7.84
CA ILE A 36 0.74 -1.62 -8.10
C ILE A 36 1.66 -2.13 -9.20
N VAL A 37 2.34 -3.24 -8.91
CA VAL A 37 3.27 -3.88 -9.83
C VAL A 37 2.71 -5.26 -10.19
N GLU A 38 2.68 -5.59 -11.48
CA GLU A 38 2.50 -6.98 -11.91
C GLU A 38 3.85 -7.69 -11.88
N VAL A 39 3.86 -8.86 -11.24
CA VAL A 39 5.04 -9.71 -11.14
C VAL A 39 4.73 -11.05 -11.80
N THR A 40 5.45 -11.39 -12.86
CA THR A 40 5.36 -12.71 -13.51
C THR A 40 6.54 -13.56 -13.11
N VAL A 41 6.27 -14.73 -12.52
CA VAL A 41 7.27 -15.74 -12.18
C VAL A 41 7.20 -16.86 -13.21
N ARG A 42 8.35 -17.18 -13.84
CA ARG A 42 8.47 -18.31 -14.76
C ARG A 42 9.39 -19.39 -14.21
N CYS A 43 8.92 -20.64 -14.26
CA CYS A 43 9.71 -21.81 -13.88
C CYS A 43 9.79 -22.82 -15.03
N GLU A 44 10.91 -23.55 -15.12
CA GLU A 44 11.19 -24.55 -16.14
C GLU A 44 11.75 -25.82 -15.51
N VAL A 45 11.35 -26.98 -16.04
CA VAL A 45 11.99 -28.26 -15.73
C VAL A 45 13.12 -28.51 -16.72
N GLY A 46 14.31 -28.82 -16.21
CA GLY A 46 15.48 -29.11 -17.06
C GLY A 46 15.20 -30.21 -18.09
N ARG A 47 15.84 -30.14 -19.27
CA ARG A 47 15.60 -31.10 -20.37
C ARG A 47 15.91 -32.55 -20.00
N ASP A 48 16.92 -32.75 -19.14
CA ASP A 48 17.40 -34.06 -18.71
C ASP A 48 16.83 -34.47 -17.33
N GLU A 49 15.88 -33.70 -16.80
CA GLU A 49 15.31 -33.89 -15.47
C GLU A 49 13.96 -34.64 -15.53
N PRO A 50 13.51 -35.32 -14.47
CA PRO A 50 12.19 -35.94 -14.44
C PRO A 50 11.06 -34.90 -14.47
N LEU A 51 9.89 -35.30 -14.99
CA LEU A 51 8.64 -34.53 -14.95
C LEU A 51 8.34 -34.01 -13.53
N ALA A 52 8.11 -32.71 -13.40
CA ALA A 52 7.59 -32.12 -12.17
C ALA A 52 6.04 -32.23 -12.14
N ARG A 53 5.49 -32.64 -11.00
CA ARG A 53 4.04 -32.73 -10.74
C ARG A 53 3.65 -31.79 -9.61
N THR A 54 2.36 -31.45 -9.56
CA THR A 54 1.75 -30.62 -8.50
C THR A 54 2.58 -29.37 -8.23
N VAL A 55 2.93 -28.66 -9.30
CA VAL A 55 3.81 -27.48 -9.23
C VAL A 55 2.97 -26.31 -8.75
N THR A 56 3.36 -25.71 -7.62
CA THR A 56 2.73 -24.50 -7.09
C THR A 56 3.75 -23.38 -7.09
N ILE A 57 3.51 -22.33 -7.88
CA ILE A 57 4.36 -21.15 -7.99
C ILE A 57 3.94 -20.15 -6.90
N THR A 58 4.90 -19.62 -6.16
CA THR A 58 4.67 -18.66 -5.08
C THR A 58 5.48 -17.38 -5.29
N LEU A 59 5.00 -16.29 -4.71
CA LEU A 59 5.70 -15.03 -4.62
C LEU A 59 5.51 -14.49 -3.19
N GLU A 60 6.63 -14.15 -2.55
CA GLU A 60 6.68 -13.53 -1.23
C GLU A 60 7.42 -12.20 -1.37
N ALA A 61 6.84 -11.12 -0.84
CA ALA A 61 7.43 -9.79 -0.79
C ALA A 61 6.72 -8.97 0.30
N PRO A 62 7.32 -7.87 0.80
CA PRO A 62 6.62 -6.95 1.68
C PRO A 62 5.34 -6.40 1.01
N GLY A 63 4.25 -6.27 1.75
CA GLY A 63 2.99 -5.73 1.25
C GLY A 63 1.97 -6.81 0.89
N VAL A 64 1.00 -6.46 0.03
CA VAL A 64 -0.09 -7.36 -0.34
C VAL A 64 0.18 -7.97 -1.71
N ILE A 65 0.10 -9.30 -1.80
CA ILE A 65 0.26 -10.07 -3.04
C ILE A 65 -1.04 -10.78 -3.34
N THR A 66 -1.55 -10.63 -4.57
CA THR A 66 -2.76 -11.29 -5.04
C THR A 66 -2.48 -12.04 -6.33
N PRO A 67 -2.66 -13.36 -6.39
CA PRO A 67 -2.55 -14.10 -7.65
C PRO A 67 -3.55 -13.59 -8.69
N MET A 68 -3.07 -13.31 -9.90
CA MET A 68 -3.91 -12.90 -11.04
C MET A 68 -4.20 -14.04 -11.99
N THR A 69 -3.31 -15.03 -12.04
CA THR A 69 -3.48 -16.25 -12.81
C THR A 69 -3.37 -17.46 -11.89
N SER A 70 -3.82 -18.62 -12.34
CA SER A 70 -3.62 -19.88 -11.60
C SER A 70 -2.14 -20.08 -11.27
N THR A 71 -1.84 -20.29 -9.99
CA THR A 71 -0.51 -20.54 -9.45
C THR A 71 -0.12 -22.02 -9.49
N THR A 72 -1.09 -22.90 -9.76
CA THR A 72 -0.88 -24.35 -9.74
C THR A 72 -0.89 -24.93 -11.15
N ARG A 73 0.03 -25.85 -11.41
CA ARG A 73 0.06 -26.69 -12.62
C ARG A 73 0.13 -28.15 -12.21
N ALA A 74 -0.72 -28.97 -12.83
CA ALA A 74 -0.74 -30.41 -12.56
C ALA A 74 0.61 -31.07 -12.88
N ARG A 75 1.27 -30.60 -13.96
CA ARG A 75 2.59 -31.09 -14.38
C ARG A 75 3.34 -30.09 -15.27
N ILE A 76 4.67 -30.18 -15.26
CA ILE A 76 5.57 -29.51 -16.21
C ILE A 76 6.54 -30.56 -16.77
N ARG A 77 6.56 -30.71 -18.10
CA ARG A 77 7.41 -31.68 -18.81
C ARG A 77 8.85 -31.20 -18.90
N PRO A 78 9.82 -32.12 -19.07
CA PRO A 78 11.20 -31.75 -19.33
C PRO A 78 11.30 -30.78 -20.52
N GLY A 79 12.08 -29.71 -20.36
CA GLY A 79 12.25 -28.65 -21.36
C GLY A 79 11.03 -27.74 -21.57
N HIS A 80 10.00 -27.83 -20.72
CA HIS A 80 8.83 -26.97 -20.76
C HIS A 80 8.78 -26.06 -19.53
N HIS A 81 8.06 -24.95 -19.64
CA HIS A 81 7.89 -23.98 -18.58
C HIS A 81 6.42 -23.80 -18.16
N ALA A 82 6.24 -23.18 -17.01
CA ALA A 82 4.99 -22.60 -16.57
C ALA A 82 5.22 -21.19 -16.03
N GLU A 83 4.16 -20.40 -15.98
CA GLU A 83 4.17 -19.06 -15.42
C GLU A 83 2.96 -18.81 -14.53
N ALA A 84 3.14 -17.92 -13.56
CA ALA A 84 2.08 -17.32 -12.78
C ALA A 84 2.34 -15.81 -12.63
N THR A 85 1.28 -15.02 -12.81
CA THR A 85 1.29 -13.56 -12.61
C THR A 85 0.59 -13.22 -11.30
N PHE A 86 1.18 -12.28 -10.58
CA PHE A 86 0.73 -11.75 -9.31
C PHE A 86 0.58 -10.23 -9.42
N ARG A 87 -0.40 -9.69 -8.71
CA ARG A 87 -0.51 -8.26 -8.41
C ARG A 87 0.16 -8.01 -7.07
N TRP A 88 1.06 -7.05 -7.01
CA TRP A 88 1.78 -6.66 -5.81
C TRP A 88 1.49 -5.19 -5.47
N ALA A 89 0.83 -4.96 -4.34
CA ALA A 89 0.66 -3.63 -3.75
C ALA A 89 1.82 -3.35 -2.80
N VAL A 90 2.69 -2.44 -3.21
CA VAL A 90 3.96 -2.15 -2.54
C VAL A 90 3.71 -1.27 -1.32
N PRO A 91 4.20 -1.62 -0.11
CA PRO A 91 3.92 -0.86 1.11
C PRO A 91 4.92 0.29 1.26
N ILE A 92 4.66 1.40 0.58
CA ILE A 92 5.47 2.61 0.70
C ILE A 92 4.96 3.41 1.90
N ARG A 93 5.68 3.40 3.03
CA ARG A 93 5.28 4.14 4.24
C ARG A 93 6.46 4.86 4.89
N ALA A 94 6.24 6.08 5.38
CA ALA A 94 7.09 6.83 6.33
C ALA A 94 8.61 6.82 6.12
N VAL A 95 9.10 6.54 4.92
CA VAL A 95 10.53 6.51 4.61
C VAL A 95 10.72 7.11 3.21
N PRO A 96 11.69 8.00 3.01
CA PRO A 96 11.95 8.56 1.69
C PRO A 96 12.47 7.48 0.72
N PRO A 97 12.21 7.59 -0.60
CA PRO A 97 12.82 6.72 -1.60
C PRO A 97 14.36 6.83 -1.59
N PRO A 98 15.09 5.81 -2.08
CA PRO A 98 14.60 4.72 -2.94
C PRO A 98 13.98 3.53 -2.18
N TYR A 99 12.84 3.01 -2.65
CA TYR A 99 12.25 1.78 -2.13
C TYR A 99 12.88 0.57 -2.80
N VAL A 100 13.98 0.11 -2.22
CA VAL A 100 14.70 -1.10 -2.66
C VAL A 100 14.15 -2.29 -1.90
N LEU A 101 13.44 -3.17 -2.60
CA LEU A 101 12.69 -4.28 -2.02
C LEU A 101 13.13 -5.61 -2.62
N THR A 102 13.14 -6.65 -1.78
CA THR A 102 13.47 -8.02 -2.18
C THR A 102 12.20 -8.85 -2.30
N LEU A 103 12.03 -9.46 -3.46
CA LEU A 103 10.97 -10.44 -3.73
C LEU A 103 11.60 -11.84 -3.72
N ALA A 104 10.95 -12.80 -3.09
CA ALA A 104 11.28 -14.21 -3.17
C ALA A 104 10.25 -14.95 -4.02
N ALA A 105 10.66 -15.39 -5.20
CA ALA A 105 9.86 -16.25 -6.05
C ALA A 105 10.17 -17.71 -5.71
N GLY A 106 9.14 -18.53 -5.57
CA GLY A 106 9.26 -19.93 -5.19
C GLY A 106 8.46 -20.87 -6.08
N ALA A 107 8.84 -22.15 -6.06
CA ALA A 107 7.97 -23.21 -6.55
C ALA A 107 8.14 -24.46 -5.70
N THR A 108 7.02 -25.06 -5.27
CA THR A 108 6.98 -26.40 -4.69
C THR A 108 6.48 -27.39 -5.72
N TYR A 109 7.00 -28.62 -5.70
CA TYR A 109 6.68 -29.63 -6.69
C TYR A 109 6.96 -31.04 -6.16
N ARG A 110 6.54 -32.07 -6.92
CA ARG A 110 7.01 -33.44 -6.76
C ARG A 110 7.75 -33.88 -8.02
N SER A 111 8.94 -34.45 -7.86
CA SER A 111 9.75 -35.00 -8.96
C SER A 111 10.31 -36.36 -8.55
N ALA A 112 10.21 -37.35 -9.45
CA ALA A 112 10.61 -38.74 -9.19
C ALA A 112 10.07 -39.32 -7.85
N GLY A 113 8.84 -38.95 -7.46
CA GLY A 113 8.20 -39.39 -6.22
C GLY A 113 8.51 -38.55 -4.98
N SER A 114 9.58 -37.75 -5.01
CA SER A 114 10.04 -36.92 -3.90
C SER A 114 9.49 -35.49 -3.98
N PRO A 115 9.12 -34.86 -2.84
CA PRO A 115 8.84 -33.43 -2.82
C PRO A 115 10.12 -32.62 -3.07
N GLY A 116 9.98 -31.46 -3.69
CA GLY A 116 11.06 -30.50 -3.94
C GLY A 116 10.58 -29.07 -3.81
N ARG A 117 11.52 -28.16 -3.54
CA ARG A 117 11.32 -26.72 -3.50
C ARG A 117 12.48 -26.04 -4.20
N THR A 118 12.17 -25.01 -4.98
CA THR A 118 13.17 -24.07 -5.51
C THR A 118 12.73 -22.66 -5.19
N THR A 119 13.70 -21.78 -4.91
CA THR A 119 13.46 -20.37 -4.59
C THR A 119 14.55 -19.54 -5.24
N THR A 120 14.20 -18.37 -5.76
CA THR A 120 15.16 -17.32 -6.13
C THR A 120 14.68 -15.99 -5.57
N SER A 121 15.61 -15.08 -5.33
CA SER A 121 15.29 -13.72 -4.90
C SER A 121 15.72 -12.71 -5.95
N VAL A 122 14.93 -11.63 -6.06
CA VAL A 122 15.22 -10.49 -6.91
C VAL A 122 15.05 -9.23 -6.08
N THR A 123 16.07 -8.37 -6.10
CA THR A 123 15.99 -7.03 -5.53
C THR A 123 15.61 -6.06 -6.64
N THR A 124 14.60 -5.23 -6.39
CA THR A 124 14.13 -4.22 -7.34
C THR A 124 13.96 -2.88 -6.64
N ARG A 125 14.06 -1.80 -7.41
CA ARG A 125 13.63 -0.47 -6.98
C ARG A 125 12.19 -0.26 -7.43
N VAL A 126 11.36 0.25 -6.53
CA VAL A 126 10.03 0.78 -6.83
C VAL A 126 10.08 2.29 -6.61
N ASP A 127 9.66 3.04 -7.61
CA ASP A 127 9.51 4.49 -7.48
C ASP A 127 8.02 4.83 -7.30
N PRO A 128 7.68 5.75 -6.39
CA PRO A 128 6.31 6.25 -6.25
C PRO A 128 5.90 7.03 -7.50
N PRO A 129 4.59 7.18 -7.78
CA PRO A 129 4.14 8.07 -8.83
C PRO A 129 4.62 9.50 -8.55
N PRO A 130 4.89 10.31 -9.59
CA PRO A 130 5.32 11.69 -9.40
C PRO A 130 4.24 12.47 -8.66
N ALA A 131 4.65 13.23 -7.64
CA ALA A 131 3.75 14.17 -6.98
C ALA A 131 3.32 15.26 -7.97
N PRO A 132 2.03 15.65 -8.00
CA PRO A 132 1.56 16.80 -8.76
C PRO A 132 2.29 18.11 -8.37
N SER A 133 2.02 19.17 -9.11
CA SER A 133 2.53 20.52 -8.84
C SER A 133 1.41 21.48 -8.50
N GLY A 134 1.72 22.53 -7.72
CA GLY A 134 0.76 23.55 -7.33
C GLY A 134 0.01 23.17 -6.05
N GLU A 135 -1.05 23.91 -5.73
CA GLU A 135 -1.91 23.54 -4.61
C GLU A 135 -2.76 22.31 -4.98
N VAL A 136 -2.76 21.29 -4.12
CA VAL A 136 -3.53 20.06 -4.33
C VAL A 136 -4.21 19.58 -3.06
N TYR A 137 -5.41 19.04 -3.20
CA TYR A 137 -6.07 18.31 -2.12
C TYR A 137 -5.44 16.94 -1.96
N VAL A 138 -5.21 16.52 -0.71
CA VAL A 138 -4.64 15.20 -0.43
C VAL A 138 -5.59 14.10 -0.93
N SER A 139 -6.90 14.32 -0.84
CA SER A 139 -7.94 13.41 -1.33
C SER A 139 -7.94 13.18 -2.85
N ASP A 140 -7.21 13.98 -3.62
CA ASP A 140 -7.01 13.78 -5.07
C ASP A 140 -5.69 13.06 -5.40
N LEU A 141 -4.81 12.88 -4.43
CA LEU A 141 -3.54 12.19 -4.59
C LEU A 141 -3.70 10.66 -4.56
N PRO A 142 -2.86 9.91 -5.29
CA PRO A 142 -2.66 8.50 -5.02
C PRO A 142 -2.23 8.32 -3.55
N PHE A 143 -2.94 7.47 -2.80
CA PHE A 143 -2.49 7.09 -1.46
C PHE A 143 -1.55 5.91 -1.59
N ASP A 144 -0.30 6.05 -1.16
CA ASP A 144 0.69 4.99 -1.29
C ASP A 144 0.78 4.02 -0.12
N TYR A 145 0.12 4.39 0.99
CA TYR A 145 -0.21 3.51 2.10
C TYR A 145 -1.56 3.88 2.68
N VAL A 146 -2.34 2.87 3.07
CA VAL A 146 -3.63 3.07 3.73
C VAL A 146 -3.86 1.95 4.74
N THR A 147 -4.17 2.34 5.98
CA THR A 147 -4.89 1.51 6.95
C THR A 147 -6.10 2.28 7.47
N ASN A 148 -7.12 1.54 7.88
CA ASN A 148 -8.32 2.10 8.50
C ASN A 148 -8.83 1.08 9.50
N GLY A 149 -9.21 1.49 10.71
CA GLY A 149 -9.66 0.53 11.72
C GLY A 149 -11.03 -0.08 11.39
N TYR A 150 -11.82 0.60 10.56
CA TYR A 150 -13.09 0.09 10.04
C TYR A 150 -13.37 0.61 8.63
N GLY A 151 -14.03 -0.20 7.80
CA GLY A 151 -14.41 0.21 6.45
C GLY A 151 -13.22 0.59 5.57
N THR A 152 -13.44 1.48 4.61
CA THR A 152 -12.39 2.02 3.75
C THR A 152 -12.18 3.50 4.00
N VAL A 153 -10.95 3.99 3.82
CA VAL A 153 -10.67 5.43 3.87
C VAL A 153 -11.49 6.15 2.80
N GLN A 154 -12.18 7.21 3.22
CA GLN A 154 -13.09 7.97 2.39
C GLN A 154 -12.40 9.24 1.88
N ARG A 155 -12.57 9.54 0.59
CA ARG A 155 -12.07 10.77 -0.03
C ARG A 155 -13.26 11.70 -0.17
N ASP A 156 -13.13 12.92 0.33
CA ASP A 156 -14.16 13.97 0.26
C ASP A 156 -15.48 13.60 0.98
N HIS A 157 -15.44 12.61 1.87
CA HIS A 157 -16.56 12.07 2.64
C HIS A 157 -16.12 11.64 4.04
N ALA A 158 -17.08 11.54 4.97
CA ALA A 158 -16.88 11.05 6.34
C ALA A 158 -16.63 9.53 6.39
N ALA A 159 -16.04 9.03 7.47
CA ALA A 159 -15.55 7.64 7.62
C ALA A 159 -16.61 6.51 7.73
N ASN A 160 -17.88 6.78 7.46
CA ASN A 160 -18.99 5.84 7.64
C ASN A 160 -19.34 5.01 6.38
N GLY A 161 -18.51 5.10 5.35
CA GLY A 161 -18.65 4.36 4.11
C GLY A 161 -18.05 2.96 4.15
N TYR A 162 -18.65 2.01 3.42
CA TYR A 162 -18.19 0.63 3.31
C TYR A 162 -17.42 0.35 2.01
N GLY A 163 -17.64 1.17 0.99
CA GLY A 163 -16.93 1.19 -0.28
C GLY A 163 -16.20 2.51 -0.49
N PRO A 164 -15.50 2.69 -1.62
CA PRO A 164 -14.88 3.96 -1.93
C PRO A 164 -15.94 5.01 -2.27
N ASP A 165 -15.80 6.21 -1.69
CA ASP A 165 -16.60 7.40 -1.99
C ASP A 165 -18.11 7.20 -1.72
N ASP A 166 -18.48 6.36 -0.74
CA ASP A 166 -19.87 6.11 -0.34
C ASP A 166 -20.20 6.60 1.08
N GLY A 167 -19.26 7.31 1.71
CA GLY A 167 -19.48 7.97 2.99
C GLY A 167 -20.49 9.13 2.90
N LEU A 168 -21.10 9.45 4.05
CA LEU A 168 -21.90 10.66 4.21
C LEU A 168 -21.04 11.92 4.06
N PRO A 169 -21.66 13.10 3.91
CA PRO A 169 -20.92 14.37 3.92
C PRO A 169 -20.04 14.50 5.16
N MET A 170 -18.82 15.01 4.97
CA MET A 170 -17.87 15.34 6.03
C MET A 170 -18.32 16.59 6.76
N ILE A 171 -18.54 16.49 8.08
CA ILE A 171 -19.04 17.62 8.89
C ILE A 171 -18.25 17.71 10.19
N LEU A 172 -17.61 18.85 10.42
CA LEU A 172 -16.91 19.14 11.66
C LEU A 172 -17.50 20.37 12.34
N GLY A 173 -18.05 20.20 13.55
CA GLY A 173 -18.60 21.30 14.34
C GLY A 173 -19.75 22.02 13.64
N GLY A 174 -20.58 21.28 12.90
CA GLY A 174 -21.69 21.79 12.11
C GLY A 174 -21.33 22.40 10.76
N ILE A 175 -20.05 22.38 10.36
CA ILE A 175 -19.59 22.91 9.06
C ILE A 175 -19.31 21.74 8.11
N ALA A 176 -19.95 21.77 6.94
CA ALA A 176 -19.70 20.79 5.88
C ALA A 176 -18.43 21.14 5.08
N TYR A 177 -17.67 20.12 4.71
CA TYR A 177 -16.45 20.25 3.90
C TYR A 177 -16.56 19.41 2.63
N ASP A 178 -16.32 20.04 1.48
CA ASP A 178 -16.40 19.37 0.17
C ASP A 178 -15.15 18.55 -0.17
N LYS A 179 -14.05 18.78 0.55
CA LYS A 179 -12.76 18.13 0.32
C LYS A 179 -12.14 17.69 1.64
N GLY A 180 -11.51 16.52 1.64
CA GLY A 180 -10.83 16.01 2.83
C GLY A 180 -10.65 14.50 2.81
N ILE A 181 -10.14 13.96 3.92
CA ILE A 181 -10.00 12.52 4.12
C ILE A 181 -10.70 12.12 5.40
N GLY A 182 -11.71 11.25 5.29
CA GLY A 182 -12.41 10.68 6.44
C GLY A 182 -11.90 9.28 6.76
N VAL A 183 -11.55 9.04 8.02
CA VAL A 183 -10.99 7.77 8.49
C VAL A 183 -11.65 7.30 9.80
N ASN A 184 -11.68 5.98 10.03
CA ASN A 184 -11.98 5.43 11.34
C ASN A 184 -10.67 5.06 12.01
N SER A 185 -10.43 5.55 13.24
CA SER A 185 -9.23 5.18 14.01
C SER A 185 -9.11 3.64 14.11
N VAL A 186 -7.94 3.04 14.33
CA VAL A 186 -6.62 3.61 14.02
C VAL A 186 -6.41 3.59 12.51
N ALA A 187 -5.98 4.71 11.95
CA ALA A 187 -5.79 4.88 10.51
C ALA A 187 -4.48 5.57 10.18
N ASP A 188 -3.93 5.24 9.02
CA ASP A 188 -2.70 5.81 8.46
C ASP A 188 -2.88 5.98 6.95
N VAL A 189 -2.72 7.21 6.46
CA VAL A 189 -2.79 7.54 5.04
C VAL A 189 -1.48 8.17 4.60
N GLY A 190 -0.72 7.43 3.79
CA GLY A 190 0.54 7.86 3.18
C GLY A 190 0.34 8.52 1.81
N VAL A 191 1.08 9.61 1.58
CA VAL A 191 1.19 10.26 0.26
C VAL A 191 2.62 10.70 -0.06
N PHE A 192 3.04 10.42 -1.29
CA PHE A 192 4.32 10.90 -1.81
C PHE A 192 4.28 12.36 -2.24
N LEU A 193 5.22 13.14 -1.72
CA LEU A 193 5.34 14.59 -1.91
C LEU A 193 6.49 15.02 -2.83
N ASP A 194 7.47 14.14 -3.05
CA ASP A 194 8.71 14.41 -3.79
C ASP A 194 9.52 15.64 -3.30
N GLY A 195 9.30 16.12 -2.06
CA GLY A 195 9.97 17.31 -1.54
C GLY A 195 9.51 18.64 -2.17
N ARG A 196 8.39 18.64 -2.88
CA ARG A 196 7.95 19.79 -3.70
C ARG A 196 7.09 20.80 -2.96
N TYR A 197 6.43 20.36 -1.89
CA TYR A 197 5.53 21.19 -1.10
C TYR A 197 6.26 21.81 0.09
N ARG A 198 5.69 22.90 0.59
CA ARG A 198 6.18 23.67 1.74
C ARG A 198 5.27 23.53 2.94
N GLU A 199 3.95 23.44 2.72
CA GLU A 199 3.00 23.35 3.81
C GLU A 199 1.90 22.33 3.56
N PHE A 200 1.56 21.59 4.63
CA PHE A 200 0.32 20.84 4.74
C PHE A 200 -0.67 21.65 5.59
N ARG A 201 -1.93 21.71 5.16
CA ARG A 201 -3.02 22.41 5.84
C ARG A 201 -4.23 21.50 5.92
N ALA A 202 -4.90 21.51 7.06
CA ALA A 202 -6.17 20.81 7.27
C ALA A 202 -6.93 21.43 8.44
N THR A 203 -8.23 21.17 8.50
CA THR A 203 -9.03 21.25 9.73
C THR A 203 -9.24 19.83 10.24
N ILE A 204 -8.83 19.59 11.49
CA ILE A 204 -8.91 18.27 12.13
C ILE A 204 -10.01 18.24 13.19
N GLY A 205 -10.65 17.10 13.35
CA GLY A 205 -11.66 16.89 14.38
C GLY A 205 -12.36 15.55 14.28
N VAL A 206 -13.21 15.27 15.27
CA VAL A 206 -14.14 14.13 15.23
C VAL A 206 -15.33 14.53 14.37
N ASP A 207 -15.69 13.70 13.37
CA ASP A 207 -16.85 13.93 12.51
C ASP A 207 -18.15 14.01 13.34
N ASP A 208 -19.06 14.89 12.98
CA ASP A 208 -20.33 15.06 13.69
C ASP A 208 -21.20 13.79 13.63
N GLY A 209 -21.01 12.93 12.62
CA GLY A 209 -21.61 11.62 12.47
C GLY A 209 -20.94 10.49 13.26
N ALA A 210 -19.86 10.78 14.02
CA ALA A 210 -19.19 9.82 14.88
C ALA A 210 -20.06 9.38 16.08
N GLY A 211 -19.69 8.26 16.71
CA GLY A 211 -20.36 7.74 17.91
C GLY A 211 -20.18 8.64 19.14
N PRO A 212 -21.07 8.57 20.14
CA PRO A 212 -21.07 9.49 21.28
C PRO A 212 -19.80 9.44 22.14
N ASN A 213 -19.05 8.33 22.09
CA ASN A 213 -17.82 8.12 22.84
C ASN A 213 -16.55 8.32 22.00
N ALA A 214 -16.71 8.80 20.77
CA ALA A 214 -15.60 8.90 19.84
C ALA A 214 -14.47 9.76 20.41
N SER A 215 -13.25 9.24 20.34
CA SER A 215 -12.05 9.99 20.69
C SER A 215 -10.85 9.64 19.84
N VAL A 216 -10.16 10.65 19.36
CA VAL A 216 -9.04 10.46 18.43
C VAL A 216 -7.88 11.39 18.74
N THR A 217 -6.69 11.03 18.27
CA THR A 217 -5.53 11.95 18.18
C THR A 217 -5.01 11.97 16.76
N PHE A 218 -4.56 13.15 16.31
CA PHE A 218 -4.02 13.36 14.98
C PHE A 218 -2.51 13.52 15.02
N ARG A 219 -1.79 12.90 14.09
CA ARG A 219 -0.35 13.07 13.90
C ARG A 219 -0.02 13.26 12.43
N VAL A 220 0.96 14.13 12.17
CA VAL A 220 1.56 14.30 10.84
C VAL A 220 3.02 13.87 10.92
N ILE A 221 3.38 12.85 10.14
CA ILE A 221 4.74 12.32 10.09
C ILE A 221 5.33 12.63 8.71
N GLY A 222 6.52 13.22 8.68
CA GLY A 222 7.26 13.49 7.45
C GLY A 222 8.57 12.72 7.44
N ASP A 223 8.79 11.88 6.43
CA ASP A 223 9.98 11.04 6.29
C ASP A 223 10.35 10.28 7.58
N GLY A 224 9.33 9.81 8.30
CA GLY A 224 9.46 9.06 9.56
C GLY A 224 9.64 9.93 10.81
N SER A 225 9.73 11.25 10.68
CA SER A 225 9.82 12.20 11.80
C SER A 225 8.47 12.82 12.11
N GLN A 226 8.10 12.89 13.38
CA GLN A 226 6.86 13.56 13.79
C GLN A 226 7.00 15.08 13.61
N LEU A 227 6.13 15.65 12.75
CA LEU A 227 6.07 17.08 12.48
C LEU A 227 4.98 17.77 13.28
N TYR A 228 3.89 17.05 13.57
CA TYR A 228 2.77 17.53 14.37
C TYR A 228 2.14 16.38 15.16
N ALA A 229 1.65 16.67 16.35
CA ALA A 229 0.78 15.81 17.14
C ALA A 229 -0.22 16.66 17.92
N SER A 230 -1.49 16.28 17.87
CA SER A 230 -2.54 16.93 18.63
C SER A 230 -2.68 16.34 20.04
N GLY A 231 -3.46 17.02 20.89
CA GLY A 231 -4.11 16.37 22.02
C GLY A 231 -5.27 15.45 21.57
N ALA A 232 -5.94 14.82 22.53
CA ALA A 232 -7.14 14.02 22.24
C ALA A 232 -8.34 14.91 21.92
N PHE A 233 -8.98 14.66 20.79
CA PHE A 233 -10.29 15.18 20.44
C PHE A 233 -11.37 14.25 20.99
N ARG A 234 -12.51 14.84 21.35
CA ARG A 234 -13.76 14.13 21.63
C ARG A 234 -14.86 14.74 20.78
N ARG A 235 -15.96 14.01 20.59
CA ARG A 235 -17.10 14.44 19.75
C ARG A 235 -17.65 15.85 20.03
N SER A 236 -17.56 16.35 21.26
CA SER A 236 -18.06 17.69 21.62
C SER A 236 -17.02 18.81 21.48
N MET A 237 -15.77 18.49 21.15
CA MET A 237 -14.72 19.49 21.01
C MET A 237 -14.83 20.20 19.66
N PRO A 238 -14.54 21.51 19.60
CA PRO A 238 -14.48 22.22 18.34
C PRO A 238 -13.33 21.67 17.48
N PRO A 239 -13.46 21.70 16.14
CA PRO A 239 -12.36 21.34 15.25
C PRO A 239 -11.22 22.37 15.32
N GLU A 240 -10.02 21.94 14.92
CA GLU A 240 -8.79 22.76 14.94
C GLU A 240 -8.22 22.89 13.53
N SER A 241 -7.92 24.11 13.08
CA SER A 241 -7.18 24.31 11.82
C SER A 241 -5.68 24.30 12.08
N ILE A 242 -4.96 23.47 11.32
CA ILE A 242 -3.51 23.26 11.45
C ILE A 242 -2.76 23.69 10.19
N VAL A 243 -1.52 24.10 10.37
CA VAL A 243 -0.54 24.36 9.31
C VAL A 243 0.78 23.73 9.73
N VAL A 244 1.32 22.85 8.91
CA VAL A 244 2.55 22.09 9.19
C VAL A 244 3.58 22.37 8.10
N ASP A 245 4.81 22.74 8.48
CA ASP A 245 5.94 22.88 7.56
C ASP A 245 6.41 21.51 7.10
N ILE A 246 6.39 21.30 5.78
CA ILE A 246 6.76 20.04 5.12
C ILE A 246 7.85 20.26 4.07
N ARG A 247 8.61 21.36 4.15
CA ARG A 247 9.70 21.64 3.21
C ARG A 247 10.70 20.49 3.15
N GLY A 248 10.91 19.97 1.94
CA GLY A 248 11.84 18.88 1.68
C GLY A 248 11.33 17.49 2.05
N VAL A 249 10.14 17.39 2.67
CA VAL A 249 9.51 16.12 3.02
C VAL A 249 9.14 15.36 1.76
N ARG A 250 9.58 14.11 1.65
CA ARG A 250 9.30 13.26 0.48
C ARG A 250 8.11 12.34 0.71
N GLN A 251 7.92 11.86 1.94
CA GLN A 251 6.77 11.07 2.37
C GLN A 251 6.03 11.73 3.51
N LEU A 252 4.70 11.77 3.41
CA LEU A 252 3.82 12.30 4.45
C LEU A 252 2.81 11.24 4.84
N ASP A 253 2.75 10.92 6.13
CA ASP A 253 1.75 10.03 6.72
C ASP A 253 0.82 10.85 7.61
N LEU A 254 -0.48 10.70 7.39
CA LEU A 254 -1.56 11.31 8.15
C LEU A 254 -2.20 10.24 9.03
N ILE A 255 -1.96 10.32 10.34
CA ILE A 255 -2.31 9.26 11.29
C ILE A 255 -3.42 9.73 12.23
N VAL A 256 -4.42 8.88 12.43
CA VAL A 256 -5.47 9.02 13.45
C VAL A 256 -5.40 7.81 14.38
N ASP A 257 -5.08 8.03 15.65
CA ASP A 257 -5.12 7.00 16.70
C ASP A 257 -6.40 7.11 17.56
N ASP A 258 -6.71 6.08 18.34
CA ASP A 258 -7.96 5.90 19.13
C ASP A 258 -7.97 6.61 20.49
N ALA A 259 -6.97 7.46 20.78
CA ALA A 259 -6.79 8.15 22.05
C ALA A 259 -6.86 7.25 23.32
N GLY A 260 -6.71 5.93 23.18
CA GLY A 260 -6.65 4.95 24.27
C GLY A 260 -7.99 4.41 24.79
N ASN A 261 -9.15 4.67 24.15
CA ASN A 261 -10.43 4.06 24.54
C ASN A 261 -10.97 3.01 23.55
N GLY A 262 -10.20 2.69 22.50
CA GLY A 262 -10.58 1.76 21.45
C GLY A 262 -11.36 2.43 20.33
N HIS A 263 -11.30 1.84 19.14
CA HIS A 263 -11.64 2.50 17.88
C HIS A 263 -13.13 2.53 17.45
N GLY A 264 -14.04 2.35 18.41
CA GLY A 264 -15.47 2.15 18.10
C GLY A 264 -16.15 3.46 17.69
N ASP A 265 -16.59 3.55 16.43
CA ASP A 265 -17.20 4.74 15.80
C ASP A 265 -16.34 6.01 15.91
N ASP A 266 -15.01 5.83 15.96
CA ASP A 266 -14.00 6.90 16.02
C ASP A 266 -13.75 7.50 14.63
N HIS A 267 -14.74 8.19 14.10
CA HIS A 267 -14.61 8.88 12.83
C HIS A 267 -13.82 10.18 13.03
N GLY A 268 -12.60 10.22 12.49
CA GLY A 268 -11.74 11.39 12.49
C GLY A 268 -11.54 11.90 11.06
N ASP A 269 -11.59 13.22 10.89
CA ASP A 269 -11.47 13.83 9.58
C ASP A 269 -10.26 14.76 9.47
N TRP A 270 -9.62 14.69 8.30
CA TRP A 270 -8.70 15.71 7.78
C TRP A 270 -9.45 16.55 6.74
N ALA A 271 -10.27 17.49 7.21
CA ALA A 271 -11.09 18.36 6.36
C ALA A 271 -10.24 19.44 5.67
N ASP A 272 -10.60 19.80 4.43
CA ASP A 272 -9.88 20.77 3.59
C ASP A 272 -8.36 20.49 3.48
N ALA A 273 -7.99 19.20 3.60
CA ALA A 273 -6.62 18.70 3.62
C ALA A 273 -5.92 18.97 2.28
N ARG A 274 -4.91 19.85 2.29
CA ARG A 274 -4.22 20.29 1.08
C ARG A 274 -2.73 20.58 1.29
N LEU A 275 -2.00 20.55 0.17
CA LEU A 275 -0.56 20.74 0.07
C LEU A 275 -0.26 21.93 -0.82
N ARG A 276 0.74 22.74 -0.47
CA ARG A 276 1.18 23.92 -1.25
C ARG A 276 2.67 24.13 -1.18
#